data_AF-A0A937R772-F1
#
_entry.id   AF-A0A937R772-F1
#
_cell.length_a   1.000
_cell.length_b   1.000
_cell.length_c   1.000
_cell.angle_alpha   90.00
_cell.angle_beta   90.00
_cell.angle_gamma   90.00
#
_symmetry.space_group_name_H-M   'P 1'
#
loop_
_entity.id
_entity.type
_entity.pdbx_description
1 polymer ?
#
loop_
_entity_poly.entity_id
_entity_poly.type
_entity_poly.pdbx_seq_one_letter_code
_entity_poly.pdbx_strand_id
1 'polypeptide(L)'
;MPRRRGFTIVELLVTIGVLVLLAAIGFPAFTGIRRSQRNKRVANAISTLSVAIENYQNDYGIYPPADEPPNDLNKGNRALVHWFTEGEAAGGRSAPYLPSAYYDADKQIEGEVLLDEWERPYIYFDTAAMREKNSDDSDFSHTYDLR
;
A
#
# COMPACT_ATOMS: atom_id res chain seq x y z
N MET A 1 -60.60 10.90 -16.65
CA MET A 1 -59.16 11.22 -16.78
C MET A 1 -58.63 11.62 -15.41
N PRO A 2 -57.74 10.82 -14.78
CA PRO A 2 -57.26 11.15 -13.44
C PRO A 2 -56.39 12.42 -13.47
N ARG A 3 -56.75 13.41 -12.65
CA ARG A 3 -55.99 14.65 -12.48
C ARG A 3 -54.65 14.31 -11.83
N ARG A 4 -53.54 14.57 -12.53
CA ARG A 4 -52.19 14.48 -11.97
C ARG A 4 -52.08 15.53 -10.86
N ARG A 5 -51.85 15.09 -9.62
CA ARG A 5 -51.55 15.99 -8.50
C ARG A 5 -50.12 16.50 -8.70
N GLY A 6 -49.98 17.82 -8.80
CA GLY A 6 -48.67 18.49 -8.80
C GLY A 6 -48.11 18.56 -7.40
N PHE A 7 -46.78 18.58 -7.29
CA PHE A 7 -46.08 18.72 -6.00
C PHE A 7 -46.33 20.12 -5.43
N THR A 8 -46.62 20.21 -4.15
CA THR A 8 -46.74 21.50 -3.47
C THR A 8 -45.36 22.04 -3.10
N ILE A 9 -45.21 23.37 -3.08
CA ILE A 9 -43.96 24.02 -2.62
C ILE A 9 -43.63 23.59 -1.18
N VAL A 10 -44.65 23.41 -0.35
CA VAL A 10 -44.50 22.96 1.05
C VAL A 10 -43.93 21.55 1.13
N GLU A 11 -44.40 20.61 0.30
CA GLU A 11 -43.82 19.26 0.26
C GLU A 11 -42.34 19.29 -0.13
N LEU A 12 -41.96 20.12 -1.11
CA LEU A 12 -40.56 20.25 -1.50
C LEU A 12 -39.71 20.83 -0.36
N LEU A 13 -40.23 21.84 0.33
CA LEU A 13 -39.53 22.53 1.42
C LEU A 13 -39.29 21.63 2.63
N VAL A 14 -40.28 20.85 3.06
CA VAL A 14 -40.11 19.89 4.16
C VAL A 14 -39.11 18.81 3.77
N THR A 15 -39.16 18.33 2.53
CA THR A 15 -38.28 17.26 2.05
C THR A 15 -36.81 17.67 2.08
N ILE A 16 -36.47 18.86 1.55
CA ILE A 16 -35.09 19.36 1.60
C ILE A 16 -34.64 19.63 3.05
N GLY A 17 -35.55 20.08 3.92
CA GLY A 17 -35.26 20.26 5.35
C GLY A 17 -34.88 18.95 6.04
N VAL A 18 -35.64 17.88 5.78
CA VAL A 18 -35.33 16.54 6.31
C VAL A 18 -34.02 15.99 5.70
N LEU A 19 -33.77 16.19 4.40
CA LEU A 19 -32.52 15.77 3.77
C LEU A 19 -31.28 16.43 4.39
N VAL A 20 -31.34 17.74 4.66
CA VAL A 20 -30.25 18.49 5.31
C VAL A 20 -30.03 18.00 6.73
N LEU A 21 -31.09 17.74 7.49
CA LEU A 21 -30.99 17.20 8.86
C LEU A 21 -30.31 15.83 8.87
N LEU A 22 -30.71 14.92 7.98
CA LEU A 22 -30.11 13.60 7.86
C LEU A 22 -28.63 13.68 7.43
N ALA A 23 -28.30 14.53 6.45
CA ALA A 23 -26.93 14.72 6.00
C ALA A 23 -26.03 15.29 7.10
N ALA A 24 -26.53 16.22 7.91
CA ALA A 24 -25.78 16.82 9.02
C ALA A 24 -25.38 15.80 10.10
N ILE A 25 -26.27 14.83 10.39
CA ILE A 25 -25.97 13.75 11.35
C ILE A 25 -25.06 12.69 10.71
N GLY A 26 -25.21 12.42 9.41
CA GLY A 26 -24.45 11.38 8.70
C GLY A 26 -23.02 11.76 8.34
N PHE A 27 -22.75 13.03 8.04
CA PHE A 27 -21.43 13.50 7.58
C PHE A 27 -20.25 13.20 8.55
N PRO A 28 -20.34 13.43 9.88
CA PRO A 28 -19.19 13.23 10.78
C PRO A 28 -18.71 11.77 10.88
N ALA A 29 -19.58 10.79 10.60
CA ALA A 29 -19.21 9.37 10.64
C ALA A 29 -18.27 8.93 9.49
N PHE A 30 -18.17 9.73 8.42
CA PHE A 30 -17.47 9.34 7.21
C PHE A 30 -15.94 9.49 7.28
N THR A 31 -15.42 10.35 8.17
CA THR A 31 -13.99 10.66 8.25
C THR A 31 -13.17 9.53 8.88
N GLY A 32 -13.69 8.89 9.93
CA GLY A 32 -13.03 7.75 10.60
C GLY A 32 -12.96 6.49 9.75
N ILE A 33 -13.99 6.26 8.91
CA ILE A 33 -14.06 5.11 8.00
C ILE A 33 -12.92 5.15 6.98
N ARG A 34 -12.58 6.33 6.46
CA ARG A 34 -11.46 6.48 5.50
C ARG A 34 -10.12 6.11 6.11
N ARG A 35 -9.84 6.53 7.35
CA ARG A 35 -8.60 6.15 8.05
C ARG A 35 -8.53 4.65 8.32
N SER A 36 -9.64 4.03 8.73
CA SER A 36 -9.70 2.58 8.95
C SER A 36 -9.53 1.79 7.65
N GLN A 37 -10.16 2.22 6.56
CA GLN A 37 -9.99 1.61 5.24
C GLN A 37 -8.54 1.70 4.77
N ARG A 38 -7.91 2.87 4.93
CA ARG A 38 -6.50 3.07 4.61
C ARG A 38 -5.59 2.12 5.37
N ASN A 39 -5.75 2.01 6.69
CA ASN A 39 -4.97 1.09 7.51
C ASN A 39 -5.15 -0.37 7.08
N LYS A 40 -6.38 -0.77 6.74
CA LYS A 40 -6.68 -2.13 6.24
C LYS A 40 -5.99 -2.41 4.90
N ARG A 41 -5.96 -1.42 4.00
CA ARG A 41 -5.27 -1.55 2.72
C ARG A 41 -3.76 -1.73 2.91
N VAL A 42 -3.14 -0.93 3.77
CA VAL A 42 -1.71 -1.07 4.09
C VAL A 42 -1.39 -2.41 4.75
N ALA A 43 -2.24 -2.89 5.67
CA ALA A 43 -2.05 -4.21 6.28
C ALA A 43 -2.13 -5.35 5.24
N ASN A 44 -3.08 -5.27 4.30
CA ASN A 44 -3.21 -6.25 3.22
C ASN A 44 -2.03 -6.19 2.24
N ALA A 45 -1.52 -4.98 1.96
CA ALA A 45 -0.33 -4.77 1.14
C ALA A 45 0.90 -5.43 1.74
N ILE A 46 1.14 -5.21 3.04
CA ILE A 46 2.26 -5.86 3.76
C ILE A 46 2.10 -7.39 3.72
N SER A 47 0.89 -7.91 3.99
CA SER A 47 0.65 -9.35 3.93
C SER A 47 0.91 -9.93 2.54
N THR A 48 0.59 -9.19 1.47
CA THR A 48 0.86 -9.62 0.09
C THR A 48 2.37 -9.65 -0.18
N LEU A 49 3.09 -8.62 0.27
CA LEU A 49 4.54 -8.55 0.15
C LEU A 49 5.24 -9.68 0.92
N SER A 50 4.78 -10.01 2.14
CA SER A 50 5.34 -11.12 2.92
C SER A 50 5.22 -12.46 2.17
N VAL A 51 4.05 -12.74 1.60
CA VAL A 51 3.83 -13.97 0.81
C VAL A 51 4.69 -13.97 -0.46
N ALA A 52 4.85 -12.83 -1.13
CA ALA A 52 5.72 -12.69 -2.30
C ALA A 52 7.18 -13.03 -1.97
N ILE A 53 7.69 -12.51 -0.85
CA ILE A 53 9.04 -12.76 -0.35
C ILE A 53 9.23 -14.25 0.00
N GLU A 54 8.26 -14.86 0.68
CA GLU A 54 8.29 -16.29 1.01
C GLU A 54 8.29 -17.18 -0.24
N ASN A 55 7.46 -16.84 -1.24
CA ASN A 55 7.41 -17.56 -2.52
C ASN A 55 8.73 -17.44 -3.28
N TYR A 56 9.36 -16.26 -3.27
CA TYR A 56 10.68 -16.08 -3.86
C TYR A 56 11.73 -16.95 -3.15
N GLN A 57 11.72 -16.97 -1.82
CA GLN A 57 12.61 -17.83 -1.04
C GLN A 57 12.39 -19.32 -1.35
N ASN A 58 11.15 -19.76 -1.52
CA ASN A 58 10.85 -21.15 -1.87
C ASN A 58 11.38 -21.53 -3.27
N ASP A 59 11.37 -20.59 -4.21
CA ASP A 59 11.85 -20.84 -5.57
C ASP A 59 13.37 -20.77 -5.70
N TYR A 60 14.03 -19.81 -5.05
CA TYR A 60 15.47 -19.55 -5.19
C TYR A 60 16.33 -19.97 -3.99
N GLY A 61 15.71 -20.39 -2.88
CA GLY A 61 16.39 -20.81 -1.66
C GLY A 61 17.00 -19.66 -0.83
N ILE A 62 16.87 -18.42 -1.31
CA ILE A 62 17.39 -17.20 -0.69
C ILE A 62 16.30 -16.13 -0.68
N TYR A 63 16.33 -15.25 0.31
CA TYR A 63 15.48 -14.06 0.26
C TYR A 63 15.92 -13.14 -0.90
N PRO A 64 15.01 -12.31 -1.45
CA PRO A 64 15.36 -11.35 -2.49
C PRO A 64 16.54 -10.48 -2.03
N PRO A 65 17.70 -10.53 -2.71
CA PRO A 65 18.85 -9.78 -2.27
C PRO A 65 18.61 -8.28 -2.45
N ALA A 66 18.99 -7.52 -1.43
CA ALA A 66 19.05 -6.06 -1.46
C ALA A 66 20.50 -5.59 -1.70
N ASP A 67 21.12 -6.08 -2.78
CA ASP A 67 22.56 -5.91 -3.06
C ASP A 67 22.89 -4.58 -3.76
N GLU A 68 22.60 -3.40 -3.17
CA GLU A 68 22.98 -2.11 -3.81
C GLU A 68 23.36 -0.97 -2.82
N PRO A 69 24.30 -0.07 -3.20
CA PRO A 69 25.20 0.67 -2.30
C PRO A 69 24.55 1.63 -1.27
N PRO A 70 25.26 2.01 -0.20
CA PRO A 70 24.69 2.32 1.13
C PRO A 70 23.88 3.63 1.32
N ASN A 71 23.55 4.39 0.27
CA ASN A 71 23.16 5.81 0.40
C ASN A 71 21.73 6.20 -0.05
N ASP A 72 20.78 5.27 -0.17
CA ASP A 72 19.38 5.64 -0.49
C ASP A 72 18.38 4.77 0.30
N LEU A 73 17.48 5.47 1.00
CA LEU A 73 16.51 4.94 1.96
C LEU A 73 15.47 4.01 1.31
N ASN A 74 15.29 4.09 -0.02
CA ASN A 74 14.27 3.34 -0.75
C ASN A 74 14.84 2.17 -1.59
N LYS A 75 16.13 1.86 -1.42
CA LYS A 75 16.81 0.87 -2.26
C LYS A 75 16.31 -0.56 -2.12
N GLY A 76 16.10 -1.03 -0.89
CA GLY A 76 15.52 -2.37 -0.65
C GLY A 76 14.13 -2.51 -1.28
N ASN A 77 13.37 -1.42 -1.34
CA ASN A 77 12.07 -1.39 -1.99
C ASN A 77 12.19 -1.58 -3.51
N ARG A 78 13.10 -0.84 -4.15
CA ARG A 78 13.37 -0.98 -5.59
C ARG A 78 13.85 -2.39 -5.95
N ALA A 79 14.69 -2.99 -5.10
CA ALA A 79 15.09 -4.37 -5.26
C ALA A 79 13.89 -5.33 -5.25
N LEU A 80 12.96 -5.17 -4.28
CA LEU A 80 11.72 -5.97 -4.27
C LEU A 80 10.90 -5.77 -5.55
N VAL A 81 10.75 -4.52 -6.03
CA VAL A 81 10.04 -4.25 -7.29
C VAL A 81 10.72 -4.99 -8.42
N HIS A 82 12.01 -4.78 -8.63
CA HIS A 82 12.80 -5.43 -9.68
C HIS A 82 12.62 -6.96 -9.67
N TRP A 83 12.83 -7.63 -8.52
CA TRP A 83 12.72 -9.09 -8.44
C TRP A 83 11.29 -9.61 -8.63
N PHE A 84 10.26 -8.82 -8.30
CA PHE A 84 8.87 -9.26 -8.31
C PHE A 84 8.09 -8.87 -9.58
N THR A 85 8.49 -7.78 -10.26
CA THR A 85 7.89 -7.33 -11.52
C THR A 85 8.62 -7.91 -12.73
N GLU A 86 9.95 -8.00 -12.69
CA GLU A 86 10.75 -8.67 -13.73
C GLU A 86 10.76 -10.20 -13.54
N GLY A 87 10.03 -10.71 -12.55
CA GLY A 87 9.90 -12.14 -12.26
C GLY A 87 9.38 -12.99 -13.44
N GLU A 88 8.71 -12.39 -14.43
CA GLU A 88 8.37 -13.07 -15.68
C GLU A 88 9.64 -13.48 -16.47
N ALA A 89 10.75 -12.73 -16.35
CA ALA A 89 12.08 -13.09 -16.86
C ALA A 89 12.88 -14.00 -15.91
N ALA A 90 12.61 -13.97 -14.60
CA ALA A 90 13.35 -14.77 -13.61
C ALA A 90 12.96 -16.27 -13.60
N GLY A 91 11.82 -16.64 -14.19
CA GLY A 91 11.45 -18.04 -14.46
C GLY A 91 11.14 -18.89 -13.22
N GLY A 92 10.89 -18.25 -12.07
CA GLY A 92 10.48 -18.93 -10.84
C GLY A 92 9.11 -19.58 -11.00
N ARG A 93 8.90 -20.72 -10.32
CA ARG A 93 7.65 -21.50 -10.44
C ARG A 93 6.43 -20.73 -9.91
N SER A 94 6.67 -19.79 -9.01
CA SER A 94 5.65 -19.00 -8.33
C SER A 94 5.59 -17.55 -8.85
N ALA A 95 6.30 -17.23 -9.92
CA ALA A 95 6.22 -15.93 -10.58
C ALA A 95 4.87 -15.75 -11.32
N PRO A 96 4.34 -14.52 -11.41
CA PRO A 96 4.81 -13.29 -10.78
C PRO A 96 4.52 -13.27 -9.27
N TYR A 97 5.49 -12.80 -8.49
CA TYR A 97 5.41 -12.80 -7.02
C TYR A 97 4.47 -11.73 -6.47
N LEU A 98 4.31 -10.62 -7.20
CA LEU A 98 3.32 -9.59 -6.89
C LEU A 98 2.14 -9.64 -7.86
N PRO A 99 0.91 -9.32 -7.40
CA PRO A 99 -0.22 -9.07 -8.29
C PRO A 99 -0.04 -7.77 -9.09
N SER A 100 -0.58 -7.71 -10.31
CA SER A 100 -0.51 -6.52 -11.19
C SER A 100 -1.04 -5.24 -10.55
N ALA A 101 -2.01 -5.33 -9.65
CA ALA A 101 -2.52 -4.18 -8.89
C ALA A 101 -1.45 -3.45 -8.05
N TYR A 102 -0.30 -4.08 -7.76
CA TYR A 102 0.81 -3.49 -7.02
C TYR A 102 1.89 -2.85 -7.90
N TYR A 103 1.86 -3.10 -9.21
CA TYR A 103 2.84 -2.56 -10.18
C TYR A 103 2.17 -1.95 -11.43
N ASP A 104 0.89 -1.61 -11.36
CA ASP A 104 0.13 -1.05 -12.48
C ASP A 104 0.53 0.41 -12.78
N ALA A 105 0.87 0.66 -14.04
CA ALA A 105 1.59 1.83 -14.54
C ALA A 105 0.82 3.17 -14.43
N ASP A 106 -0.48 3.15 -14.12
CA ASP A 106 -1.32 4.35 -14.03
C ASP A 106 -1.20 5.10 -12.69
N LYS A 107 -0.56 4.50 -11.68
CA LYS A 107 -0.26 5.15 -10.39
C LYS A 107 1.24 5.28 -10.23
N GLN A 108 1.79 6.36 -10.78
CA GLN A 108 3.14 6.87 -10.52
C GLN A 108 4.17 5.79 -10.16
N ILE A 109 4.53 4.97 -11.14
CA ILE A 109 5.89 4.44 -11.19
C ILE A 109 6.79 5.60 -11.64
N GLU A 110 6.90 6.63 -10.80
CA GLU A 110 7.94 7.66 -10.95
C GLU A 110 9.18 7.09 -10.24
N GLY A 111 9.76 6.07 -10.88
CA GLY A 111 10.86 5.26 -10.36
C GLY A 111 10.42 4.17 -9.38
N GLU A 112 10.22 2.94 -9.87
CA GLU A 112 10.43 1.62 -9.23
C GLU A 112 10.19 1.45 -7.70
N VAL A 113 9.35 2.23 -7.03
CA VAL A 113 9.20 2.23 -5.56
C VAL A 113 7.76 1.93 -5.17
N LEU A 114 7.57 0.92 -4.32
CA LEU A 114 6.29 0.61 -3.68
C LEU A 114 5.96 1.66 -2.63
N LEU A 115 4.85 2.36 -2.81
CA LEU A 115 4.36 3.36 -1.89
C LEU A 115 3.15 2.84 -1.10
N ASP A 116 3.03 3.28 0.14
CA ASP A 116 1.84 3.09 0.95
C ASP A 116 0.75 4.13 0.60
N GLU A 117 -0.38 4.05 1.28
CA GLU A 117 -1.51 4.97 1.10
C GLU A 117 -1.25 6.41 1.60
N TRP A 118 -0.06 6.69 2.12
CA TRP A 118 0.43 8.01 2.51
C TRP A 118 1.58 8.49 1.62
N GLU A 119 1.81 7.84 0.47
CA GLU A 119 2.92 8.15 -0.45
C GLU A 119 4.29 7.94 0.21
N ARG A 120 4.35 7.10 1.25
CA ARG A 120 5.60 6.73 1.91
C ARG A 120 6.11 5.41 1.34
N PRO A 121 7.41 5.30 1.08
CA PRO A 121 8.01 4.07 0.58
C PRO A 121 7.99 2.98 1.66
N TYR A 122 7.70 1.75 1.26
CA TYR A 122 8.01 0.59 2.08
C TYR A 122 9.53 0.46 2.26
N ILE A 123 9.96 -0.01 3.42
CA ILE A 123 11.38 -0.27 3.69
C ILE A 123 11.55 -1.78 3.82
N TYR A 124 12.47 -2.32 3.03
CA TYR A 124 12.84 -3.73 3.05
C TYR A 124 14.29 -3.88 3.49
N PHE A 125 14.52 -4.81 4.40
CA PHE A 125 15.85 -5.17 4.89
C PHE A 125 16.05 -6.68 4.69
N ASP A 126 17.09 -7.05 3.95
CA ASP A 126 17.54 -8.44 3.91
C ASP A 126 18.44 -8.73 5.11
N THR A 127 18.22 -9.89 5.72
CA THR A 127 19.07 -10.50 6.74
C THR A 127 20.54 -10.62 6.35
N ALA A 128 20.88 -10.86 5.08
CA ALA A 128 22.28 -10.91 4.64
C ALA A 128 22.96 -9.53 4.73
N ALA A 129 22.30 -8.50 4.19
CA ALA A 129 22.76 -7.11 4.27
C ALA A 129 22.86 -6.59 5.72
N MET A 130 21.94 -7.01 6.60
CA MET A 130 22.03 -6.70 8.04
C MET A 130 23.21 -7.41 8.72
N ARG A 131 23.55 -8.63 8.32
CA ARG A 131 24.63 -9.42 8.94
C ARG A 131 26.02 -8.94 8.56
N GLU A 132 26.21 -8.51 7.31
CA GLU A 132 27.49 -8.00 6.81
C GLU A 132 27.79 -6.58 7.34
N LYS A 133 26.77 -5.74 7.52
CA LYS A 133 26.95 -4.38 8.06
C LYS A 133 27.12 -4.33 9.58
N ASN A 134 26.57 -5.30 10.32
CA ASN A 134 26.75 -5.41 11.78
C ASN A 134 28.19 -5.78 12.20
N SER A 135 29.03 -6.29 11.30
CA SER A 135 30.44 -6.57 11.61
C SER A 135 31.35 -5.33 11.58
N ASP A 136 30.96 -4.28 10.85
CA ASP A 136 31.78 -3.07 10.68
C ASP A 136 31.24 -1.85 11.45
N ASP A 137 29.93 -1.76 11.70
CA ASP A 137 29.33 -0.59 12.36
C ASP A 137 28.86 -0.91 13.79
N SER A 138 29.65 -0.49 14.78
CA SER A 138 29.28 -0.50 16.21
C SER A 138 28.27 0.60 16.61
N ASP A 139 27.70 1.32 15.64
CA ASP A 139 26.90 2.54 15.84
C ASP A 139 25.43 2.42 15.39
N PHE A 140 24.87 1.20 15.31
CA PHE A 140 23.46 1.00 14.98
C PHE A 140 22.48 1.35 16.13
N SER A 141 22.86 2.33 16.97
CA SER A 141 22.01 2.93 18.01
C SER A 141 21.05 3.99 17.46
N HIS A 142 20.96 4.18 16.14
CA HIS A 142 19.87 4.94 15.55
C HIS A 142 18.58 4.12 15.58
N THR A 143 18.00 4.12 16.78
CA THR A 143 16.59 3.90 17.07
C THR A 143 15.73 4.44 15.93
N TYR A 144 15.11 3.54 15.18
CA TYR A 144 13.91 3.86 14.42
C TYR A 144 12.84 4.21 15.46
N ASP A 145 12.65 5.51 15.73
CA ASP A 145 11.54 6.01 16.53
C ASP A 145 10.25 5.75 15.72
N LEU A 146 9.64 4.59 15.95
CA LEU A 146 8.32 4.22 15.45
C LEU A 146 7.28 5.09 16.18
N ARG A 147 7.11 6.33 15.74
CA ARG A 147 6.03 7.23 16.14
C ARG A 147 4.89 7.27 15.14
#